data_AF-A0AAW8CG79-F1
#
_entry.id   AF-A0AAW8CG79-F1
#
_cell.length_a   1.000
_cell.length_b   1.000
_cell.length_c   1.000
_cell.angle_alpha   90.00
_cell.angle_beta   90.00
_cell.angle_gamma   90.00
#
_symmetry.space_group_name_H-M   'P 1'
#
loop_
_entity.id
_entity.type
_entity.pdbx_description
1 polymer ?
#
loop_
_entity_poly.entity_id
_entity_poly.type
_entity_poly.pdbx_seq_one_letter_code
_entity_poly.pdbx_strand_id
1 'polypeptide(L)'
;MKLEEIKKKAIELGKLDKKELNKYVATLFDQKNVSFLGCIEFVRINQGMSLFNAKKLFFELDFLTDDKKRQLTSSLEIMKSEYKE
;
A
#
# COMPACT_ATOMS: atom_id res chain seq x y z
N MET A 1 -10.38 7.88 2.65
CA MET A 1 -9.38 8.85 3.13
C MET A 1 -8.74 9.56 1.95
N LYS A 2 -8.52 10.87 1.99
CA LYS A 2 -7.86 11.58 0.88
C LYS A 2 -6.35 11.34 0.91
N LEU A 3 -5.71 11.43 -0.26
CA LEU A 3 -4.27 11.21 -0.40
C LEU A 3 -3.46 12.12 0.53
N GLU A 4 -3.81 13.41 0.63
CA GLU A 4 -3.12 14.38 1.49
C GLU A 4 -3.13 14.01 2.97
N GLU A 5 -4.24 13.46 3.46
CA GLU A 5 -4.33 13.00 4.85
C GLU A 5 -3.42 11.79 5.10
N ILE A 6 -3.30 10.90 4.11
CA ILE A 6 -2.40 9.74 4.18
C ILE A 6 -0.95 10.23 4.25
N LYS A 7 -0.59 11.23 3.44
CA LYS A 7 0.75 11.84 3.45
C LYS A 7 1.07 12.46 4.81
N LYS A 8 0.15 13.26 5.37
CA LYS A 8 0.32 13.87 6.70
C LYS A 8 0.54 12.80 7.77
N LYS A 9 -0.34 11.80 7.84
CA LYS A 9 -0.19 10.72 8.84
C LYS A 9 1.10 9.94 8.69
N ALA A 10 1.52 9.64 7.47
CA ALA A 10 2.77 8.92 7.23
C ALA A 10 4.00 9.68 7.75
N ILE A 11 3.97 11.02 7.70
CA ILE A 11 5.01 11.90 8.23
C ILE A 11 4.89 11.99 9.76
N GLU A 12 3.68 12.22 10.29
CA GLU A 12 3.44 12.39 11.73
C GLU A 12 3.78 11.14 12.55
N LEU A 13 3.54 9.95 12.02
CA LEU A 13 3.85 8.68 12.69
C LEU A 13 5.35 8.40 12.80
N GLY A 14 6.19 9.05 11.99
CA GLY A 14 7.59 8.69 11.86
C GLY A 14 7.80 7.29 11.27
N LYS A 15 9.05 6.89 11.08
CA LYS A 15 9.38 5.62 10.43
C LYS A 15 8.96 4.44 11.32
N LEU A 16 7.97 3.68 10.86
CA LEU A 16 7.49 2.48 11.55
C LEU A 16 8.40 1.29 11.31
N ASP A 17 8.48 0.38 12.27
CA ASP A 17 9.11 -0.91 12.02
C ASP A 17 8.23 -1.80 11.12
N LYS A 18 8.73 -2.96 10.67
CA LYS A 18 7.98 -3.83 9.75
C LYS A 18 6.67 -4.34 10.38
N LYS A 19 6.63 -4.61 11.69
CA LYS A 19 5.45 -5.16 12.36
C LYS A 19 4.36 -4.11 12.53
N GLU A 20 4.74 -2.90 12.92
CA GLU A 20 3.88 -1.73 13.03
C GLU A 20 3.35 -1.31 11.67
N LEU A 21 4.23 -1.26 10.67
CA LEU A 21 3.85 -0.97 9.29
C LEU A 21 2.81 -1.98 8.79
N ASN A 22 3.02 -3.28 9.02
CA ASN A 22 2.08 -4.32 8.65
C ASN A 22 0.70 -4.09 9.30
N LYS A 23 0.64 -3.90 10.62
CA LYS A 23 -0.62 -3.67 11.34
C LYS A 23 -1.33 -2.40 10.88
N TYR A 24 -0.57 -1.32 10.68
CA TYR A 24 -1.14 -0.03 10.32
C TYR A 24 -1.69 -0.05 8.90
N VAL A 25 -0.93 -0.59 7.95
CA VAL A 25 -1.36 -0.69 6.55
C VAL A 25 -2.54 -1.66 6.42
N ALA A 26 -2.57 -2.76 7.17
CA ALA A 26 -3.74 -3.64 7.24
C ALA A 26 -4.98 -2.88 7.69
N THR A 27 -4.84 -2.04 8.73
CA THR A 27 -5.94 -1.21 9.24
C THR A 27 -6.40 -0.18 8.20
N LEU A 28 -5.47 0.45 7.48
CA LEU A 28 -5.81 1.38 6.40
C LEU A 28 -6.60 0.69 5.28
N PHE A 29 -6.17 -0.51 4.90
CA PHE A 29 -6.76 -1.28 3.81
C PHE A 29 -8.12 -1.86 4.20
N ASP A 30 -8.21 -2.62 5.30
CA ASP A 30 -9.40 -3.36 5.70
C ASP A 30 -10.43 -2.51 6.45
N GLN A 31 -10.01 -1.58 7.32
CA GLN A 31 -10.95 -0.81 8.15
C GLN A 31 -11.28 0.57 7.59
N LYS A 32 -10.32 1.23 6.93
CA LYS A 32 -10.50 2.60 6.42
C LYS A 32 -10.79 2.67 4.93
N ASN A 33 -10.95 1.51 4.27
CA ASN A 33 -11.17 1.38 2.83
C ASN A 33 -10.22 2.28 2.01
N VAL A 34 -8.97 2.40 2.47
CA VAL A 34 -7.95 3.15 1.73
C VAL A 34 -7.59 2.33 0.51
N SER A 35 -7.61 2.97 -0.66
CA SER A 35 -7.25 2.31 -1.90
C SER A 35 -5.84 1.73 -1.84
N PHE A 36 -5.60 0.70 -2.63
CA PHE A 36 -4.29 0.07 -2.77
C PHE A 36 -3.17 1.10 -3.03
N LEU A 37 -3.42 2.05 -3.95
CA LEU A 37 -2.48 3.14 -4.25
C LEU A 37 -2.24 4.07 -3.04
N GLY A 38 -3.30 4.37 -2.27
CA GLY A 38 -3.17 5.15 -1.03
C GLY A 38 -2.31 4.44 0.01
N CYS A 39 -2.45 3.12 0.14
CA CYS A 39 -1.63 2.34 1.07
C CYS A 39 -0.15 2.27 0.63
N ILE A 40 0.12 2.13 -0.67
CA ILE A 40 1.49 2.20 -1.20
C ILE A 40 2.11 3.57 -0.93
N GLU A 41 1.35 4.65 -1.15
CA GLU A 41 1.83 6.00 -0.89
C GLU A 41 2.14 6.23 0.60
N PHE A 42 1.34 5.66 1.50
CA PHE A 42 1.63 5.64 2.93
C PHE A 42 2.99 4.99 3.21
N VAL A 43 3.19 3.75 2.73
CA VAL A 43 4.45 3.01 2.90
C VAL A 43 5.63 3.79 2.34
N ARG A 44 5.48 4.39 1.16
CA ARG A 44 6.51 5.19 0.48
C ARG A 44 7.00 6.35 1.34
N ILE A 45 6.05 7.12 1.87
CA ILE A 45 6.34 8.32 2.67
C ILE A 45 6.86 7.94 4.04
N ASN A 46 6.22 6.97 4.69
CA ASN A 46 6.60 6.52 6.03
C ASN A 46 8.03 5.95 6.07
N GLN A 47 8.42 5.21 5.04
CA GLN A 47 9.74 4.58 4.96
C GLN A 47 10.78 5.42 4.20
N GLY A 48 10.37 6.57 3.64
CA GLY A 48 11.25 7.45 2.88
C GLY A 48 11.90 6.77 1.67
N MET A 49 11.13 6.01 0.91
CA MET A 49 11.65 5.20 -0.20
C MET A 49 11.02 5.53 -1.56
N SER A 50 11.57 4.94 -2.63
CA SER A 50 11.01 5.07 -3.97
C SER A 50 9.67 4.33 -4.09
N LEU A 51 8.83 4.73 -5.05
CA LEU A 51 7.55 4.09 -5.30
C LEU A 51 7.70 2.59 -5.63
N PHE A 52 8.75 2.23 -6.38
CA PHE A 52 9.05 0.84 -6.71
C PHE A 52 9.33 0.00 -5.45
N ASN A 53 10.18 0.51 -4.55
CA ASN A 53 10.50 -0.17 -3.31
C ASN A 53 9.30 -0.22 -2.36
N ALA A 54 8.49 0.84 -2.31
CA ALA A 54 7.28 0.90 -1.50
C ALA A 54 6.24 -0.14 -1.96
N LYS A 55 6.07 -0.29 -3.27
CA LYS A 55 5.23 -1.33 -3.85
C LYS A 55 5.73 -2.72 -3.47
N LYS A 56 7.03 -2.98 -3.63
CA LYS A 56 7.63 -4.28 -3.26
C LYS A 56 7.41 -4.58 -1.78
N LEU A 57 7.75 -3.62 -0.90
CA LEU A 57 7.57 -3.76 0.54
C LEU A 57 6.11 -3.99 0.92
N PHE A 58 5.18 -3.26 0.29
CA PHE A 58 3.74 -3.47 0.49
C PHE A 58 3.34 -4.93 0.22
N PHE A 59 3.78 -5.51 -0.90
CA PHE A 59 3.51 -6.93 -1.21
C PHE A 59 4.25 -7.92 -0.29
N GLU A 60 5.26 -7.49 0.45
CA GLU A 60 5.99 -8.28 1.45
C GLU A 60 5.37 -8.16 2.86
N LEU A 61 4.29 -7.37 3.04
CA LEU A 61 3.56 -7.28 4.30
C LEU A 61 2.67 -8.50 4.51
N ASP A 62 2.67 -9.04 5.73
CA ASP A 62 2.01 -10.30 6.09
C ASP A 62 0.46 -10.22 6.02
N PHE A 63 -0.13 -9.03 6.11
CA PHE A 63 -1.59 -8.87 6.04
C PHE A 63 -2.18 -9.14 4.65
N LEU A 64 -1.35 -9.08 3.60
CA LEU A 64 -1.73 -9.46 2.26
C LEU A 64 -1.64 -10.97 2.13
N THR A 65 -2.76 -11.65 2.35
CA THR A 65 -2.89 -13.07 2.02
C THR A 65 -2.68 -13.30 0.51
N ASP A 66 -2.26 -14.50 0.13
CA ASP A 66 -2.07 -14.88 -1.27
C ASP A 66 -3.32 -14.63 -2.13
N ASP A 67 -4.52 -14.77 -1.56
CA ASP A 67 -5.78 -14.46 -2.22
C ASP A 67 -5.90 -12.96 -2.57
N LYS A 68 -5.65 -12.08 -1.59
CA LYS A 68 -5.65 -10.61 -1.81
C LYS A 68 -4.58 -10.20 -2.82
N LYS A 69 -3.40 -10.84 -2.78
CA LYS A 69 -2.32 -10.60 -3.76
C LYS A 69 -2.73 -11.01 -5.17
N ARG A 70 -3.42 -12.15 -5.32
CA ARG A 70 -3.93 -12.60 -6.62
C ARG A 70 -4.99 -11.66 -7.17
N GLN A 71 -5.95 -11.23 -6.37
CA GLN A 71 -6.97 -10.27 -6.81
C GLN A 71 -6.35 -8.95 -7.26
N LEU A 72 -5.40 -8.40 -6.48
CA LEU A 72 -4.69 -7.18 -6.84
C LEU A 72 -3.83 -7.33 -8.10
N THR A 73 -3.17 -8.48 -8.26
CA THR A 73 -2.36 -8.79 -9.44
C THR A 73 -3.23 -8.92 -10.68
N SER A 74 -4.34 -9.65 -10.61
CA SER A 74 -5.30 -9.76 -11.73
C SER A 74 -5.90 -8.42 -12.10
N SER A 75 -6.29 -7.56 -11.13
CA SER A 75 -6.75 -6.20 -11.45
C SER A 75 -5.66 -5.35 -12.12
N LEU A 76 -4.41 -5.50 -11.69
CA LEU A 76 -3.26 -4.82 -12.31
C LEU A 76 -2.94 -5.35 -13.72
N GLU A 77 -3.14 -6.65 -13.97
CA GLU A 77 -2.94 -7.25 -15.29
C GLU A 77 -4.04 -6.84 -16.27
N ILE A 78 -5.30 -6.79 -15.83
CA ILE A 78 -6.41 -6.30 -16.64
C ILE A 78 -6.17 -4.84 -17.04
N MET A 79 -5.80 -3.96 -16.10
CA MET A 79 -5.44 -2.57 -16.40
C MET A 79 -4.28 -2.44 -17.38
N LYS A 80 -3.29 -3.34 -17.33
CA LYS A 80 -2.17 -3.36 -18.30
C LYS A 80 -2.59 -3.88 -19.67
N SER A 81 -3.56 -4.79 -19.72
CA SER A 81 -4.06 -5.35 -20.97
C SER A 81 -4.92 -4.33 -21.71
N GLU A 82 -5.76 -3.56 -21.01
CA GLU A 82 -6.57 -2.49 -21.61
C GLU A 82 -5.75 -1.27 -22.07
N TYR A 83 -4.54 -1.07 -21.54
CA TYR A 83 -3.63 0.00 -21.99
C TYR A 83 -2.74 -0.41 -23.17
N LYS A 84 -2.84 -1.67 -23.61
CA LYS A 84 -2.03 -2.24 -24.69
C LYS A 84 -2.80 -2.42 -26.00
N GLU A 85 -4.06 -2.01 -26.06
CA GLU A 85 -4.84 -1.88 -27.31
C GLU A 85 -4.76 -0.47 -27.89
#